data_AF-A0A357FN30-F1
#
_entry.id   AF-A0A357FN30-F1
#
_cell.length_a   1.000
_cell.length_b   1.000
_cell.length_c   1.000
_cell.angle_alpha   90.00
_cell.angle_beta   90.00
_cell.angle_gamma   90.00
#
_symmetry.space_group_name_H-M   'P 1'
#
loop_
_entity.id
_entity.type
_entity.pdbx_description
1 polymer ?
#
loop_
_entity_poly.entity_id
_entity_poly.type
_entity_poly.pdbx_seq_one_letter_code
_entity_poly.pdbx_strand_id
1 'polypeptide(L)' 'MKELIEYIAKAIVSYPDDVVVSSSEKDDGDITYILQVHPDDKGRVIGRQGRVAQSIRSLLRVA' A
#
# COMPACT_ATOMS: atom_id res chain seq x y z
N MET A 1 -5.55 6.61 7.40
CA MET A 1 -5.02 6.18 6.08
C MET A 1 -4.01 5.03 6.19
N LYS A 2 -2.97 5.14 7.02
CA LYS A 2 -1.98 4.06 7.24
C LYS A 2 -2.61 2.68 7.51
N GLU A 3 -3.52 2.61 8.47
CA GLU A 3 -4.19 1.36 8.88
C GLU A 3 -4.98 0.71 7.74
N LEU A 4 -5.62 1.53 6.89
CA LEU A 4 -6.36 1.03 5.73
C LEU A 4 -5.43 0.42 4.69
N ILE A 5 -4.29 1.06 4.41
CA ILE A 5 -3.26 0.54 3.51
C ILE A 5 -2.74 -0.80 4.04
N GLU A 6 -2.43 -0.85 5.34
CA GLU A 6 -1.92 -2.06 6.00
C GLU A 6 -2.94 -3.20 5.98
N TYR A 7 -4.20 -2.91 6.30
CA TYR A 7 -5.30 -3.88 6.25
C TYR A 7 -5.47 -4.47 4.85
N ILE A 8 -5.54 -3.62 3.81
CA ILE A 8 -5.70 -4.09 2.43
C ILE A 8 -4.48 -4.90 1.99
N ALA A 9 -3.26 -4.43 2.27
CA ALA A 9 -2.04 -5.12 1.90
C ALA A 9 -1.95 -6.50 2.56
N LYS A 10 -2.21 -6.62 3.87
CA LYS A 10 -2.22 -7.90 4.60
C LYS A 10 -3.20 -8.92 4.04
N ALA A 11 -4.33 -8.47 3.48
CA ALA A 11 -5.31 -9.36 2.85
C ALA A 11 -4.87 -9.89 1.47
N ILE A 12 -3.89 -9.25 0.83
CA ILE A 12 -3.43 -9.61 -0.51
C ILE A 12 -2.21 -10.52 -0.45
N VAL A 13 -1.28 -10.26 0.46
CA VAL A 13 0.06 -10.86 0.48
C VAL A 13 0.11 -12.25 1.12
N SER A 14 1.19 -12.97 0.87
CA SER A 14 1.47 -14.30 1.45
C SER A 14 2.22 -14.17 2.78
N TYR A 15 2.99 -13.09 2.97
CA TYR A 15 3.74 -12.76 4.17
C TYR A 15 3.15 -11.49 4.85
N PRO A 16 2.05 -11.61 5.62
CA PRO A 16 1.36 -10.46 6.22
C PRO A 16 2.18 -9.75 7.30
N ASP A 17 3.10 -10.45 7.96
CA ASP A 17 3.97 -9.91 9.01
C ASP A 17 5.04 -8.95 8.45
N ASP A 18 5.35 -9.09 7.15
CA ASP A 18 6.34 -8.26 6.44
C ASP A 18 5.72 -6.98 5.85
N VAL A 19 4.43 -6.74 6.11
CA VAL A 19 3.73 -5.53 5.66
C VAL A 19 4.07 -4.38 6.60
N VAL A 20 4.81 -3.40 6.08
CA VAL A 20 5.16 -2.19 6.81
C VAL A 20 4.70 -0.97 6.03
N VAL A 21 3.98 -0.08 6.70
CA VAL A 21 3.55 1.21 6.13
C VAL A 21 4.21 2.34 6.89
N SER A 22 4.98 3.17 6.19
CA SER A 22 5.53 4.42 6.70
C SER A 22 4.94 5.62 5.96
N SER A 23 5.06 6.80 6.55
CA SER A 23 4.60 8.06 5.96
C SER A 23 5.68 9.12 6.11
N SER A 24 5.89 9.89 5.05
CA SER A 24 6.71 11.11 5.08
C SER A 24 5.84 12.29 4.65
N GLU A 25 5.79 13.31 5.48
CA GLU A 25 5.13 14.58 5.18
C GLU A 25 6.15 15.52 4.53
N LYS A 26 5.73 16.22 3.48
CA LYS A 26 6.49 17.28 2.82
C LYS A 26 6.02 18.64 3.28
N ASP A 27 6.86 19.66 3.07
CA ASP A 27 6.58 21.05 3.50
C ASP A 27 5.33 21.68 2.86
N ASP A 28 4.84 21.13 1.74
CA ASP A 28 3.63 21.55 1.05
C ASP A 28 2.33 20.90 1.58
N GLY A 29 2.44 20.06 2.62
CA GLY A 29 1.33 19.29 3.18
C GLY A 29 1.05 17.97 2.44
N ASP A 30 1.86 17.61 1.44
CA ASP A 30 1.73 16.31 0.79
C ASP A 30 2.24 15.19 1.70
N ILE A 31 1.34 14.26 2.04
CA ILE A 31 1.70 13.04 2.77
C ILE A 31 1.97 11.91 1.77
N THR A 32 3.21 11.44 1.73
CA THR A 32 3.60 10.26 0.96
C THR A 32 3.56 9.02 1.85
N TYR A 33 2.75 8.03 1.48
CA TYR A 33 2.74 6.71 2.12
C TYR A 33 3.63 5.73 1.37
N ILE A 34 4.48 5.01 2.09
CA ILE A 34 5.37 3.99 1.55
C ILE A 34 4.94 2.64 2.11
N LEU A 35 4.50 1.75 1.22
CA LEU A 35 4.18 0.36 1.53
C LEU A 35 5.37 -0.53 1.17
N GLN A 36 5.94 -1.19 2.18
CA GLN A 36 6.95 -2.23 2.04
C GLN A 36 6.31 -3.59 2.33
N VAL A 37 6.68 -4.57 1.51
CA VAL A 37 6.22 -5.96 1.60
C VAL A 37 7.37 -6.89 1.25
N HIS A 38 7.23 -8.17 1.60
CA HIS A 38 8.17 -9.21 1.19
C HIS A 38 8.40 -9.20 -0.33
N PRO A 39 9.64 -9.42 -0.81
CA PRO A 39 9.97 -9.37 -2.25
C PRO A 39 9.05 -10.21 -3.14
N ASP A 40 8.67 -11.40 -2.68
CA ASP A 40 7.80 -12.32 -3.42
C ASP A 40 6.36 -11.81 -3.58
N ASP A 41 5.92 -10.91 -2.70
CA ASP A 41 4.56 -10.36 -2.73
C ASP A 41 4.45 -9.06 -3.54
N LYS A 42 5.57 -8.43 -3.92
CA LYS A 42 5.57 -7.18 -4.71
C LYS A 42 4.73 -7.30 -5.97
N GLY A 43 4.89 -8.40 -6.72
CA GLY A 43 4.14 -8.64 -7.95
C GLY A 43 2.62 -8.72 -7.72
N ARG A 44 2.22 -9.28 -6.57
CA ARG A 44 0.82 -9.44 -6.18
C ARG A 44 0.18 -8.11 -5.79
N VAL A 45 0.90 -7.28 -5.05
CA VAL A 45 0.48 -5.93 -4.64
C VAL A 45 0.38 -4.99 -5.84
N ILE A 46 1.32 -5.07 -6.79
CA ILE A 46 1.25 -4.28 -8.03
C ILE A 46 0.07 -4.78 -8.87
N GLY A 47 -0.05 -6.10 -9.03
CA GLY A 47 -1.07 -6.73 -9.87
C GLY A 47 -0.83 -6.53 -11.37
N ARG A 48 -1.58 -7.26 -12.19
CA ARG A 48 -1.45 -7.18 -13.66
C ARG A 48 -1.72 -5.75 -14.14
N GLN A 49 -0.76 -5.16 -14.87
CA GLN A 49 -0.82 -3.76 -15.33
C GLN A 49 -0.98 -2.73 -14.19
N GLY A 50 -0.57 -3.06 -12.96
CA GLY A 50 -0.71 -2.14 -11.82
C GLY A 50 -2.13 -2.03 -11.27
N ARG A 51 -3.08 -2.88 -11.70
CA ARG A 51 -4.50 -2.75 -11.35
C ARG A 51 -4.77 -2.81 -9.85
N VAL A 52 -4.09 -3.70 -9.12
CA VAL A 52 -4.29 -3.85 -7.67
C VAL A 52 -3.82 -2.59 -6.94
N ALA A 53 -2.61 -2.14 -7.22
CA ALA A 53 -2.08 -0.89 -6.67
C ALA A 53 -2.97 0.32 -7.03
N GLN A 54 -3.52 0.35 -8.23
CA GLN A 54 -4.43 1.42 -8.65
C GLN A 54 -5.76 1.39 -7.87
N SER A 55 -6.35 0.21 -7.67
CA SER A 55 -7.57 0.07 -6.86
C SER A 55 -7.35 0.52 -5.42
N ILE A 56 -6.19 0.18 -4.82
CA ILE A 56 -5.82 0.67 -3.49
C ILE A 56 -5.81 2.21 -3.48
N ARG A 57 -5.12 2.85 -4.44
CA ARG A 57 -5.08 4.33 -4.53
C ARG A 57 -6.46 4.96 -4.72
N SER A 58 -7.34 4.33 -5.50
CA SER A 58 -8.71 4.82 -5.69
C SER A 58 -9.51 4.80 -4.39
N LEU A 59 -9.38 3.74 -3.57
CA LEU A 59 -10.05 3.67 -2.27
C LEU A 59 -9.55 4.77 -1.30
N LEU A 60 -8.24 5.05 -1.30
CA LEU A 60 -7.64 6.10 -0.47
C LEU A 60 -8.08 7.53 -0.86
N ARG A 61 -8.62 7.73 -2.07
CA ARG A 61 -9.16 9.04 -2.49
C ARG A 61 -10.58 9.30 -1.99
N VAL A 62 -11.30 8.26 -1.58
CA VAL A 62 -12.70 8.33 -1.17
C VAL A 62 -12.83 8.34 0.36
N ALA A 63 -11.93 7.65 1.05
CA ALA A 63 -11.82 7.66 2.51
C ALA A 63 -11.23 8.97 3.04
#